data_AF-A0A210PQ88-F1
#
_entry.id   AF-A0A210PQ88-F1
#
_cell.length_a   1.000
_cell.length_b   1.000
_cell.length_c   1.000
_cell.angle_alpha   90.00
_cell.angle_beta   90.00
_cell.angle_gamma   90.00
#
_symmetry.space_group_name_H-M   'P 1'
#
loop_
_entity.id
_entity.type
_entity.pdbx_description
1 polymer ?
#
loop_
_entity_poly.entity_id
_entity_poly.type
_entity_poly.pdbx_seq_one_letter_code
_entity_poly.pdbx_strand_id
1 'polypeptide(L)'
;MNRKEGTEDRSGCQEKEKPEYELKMQPYDGFNYPVQMHNVADHLRNIRDMTLRDDDIFITSYPKSGTHWINEVVYMLLQGHASYCRKHCWLDVESIDTTDNAPSPRIIITHVPIKWLPWRLSQGRVKVIYMTRNPKDVVVSHYNFVANMAATAFDGEFNYSYIDKFLNGDGML
;
A
#
# COMPACT_ATOMS: atom_id res chain seq x y z
N MET A 1 -58.72 2.98 -37.18
CA MET A 1 -58.13 2.81 -35.83
C MET A 1 -56.62 2.68 -36.03
N ASN A 2 -55.92 3.81 -36.13
CA ASN A 2 -54.52 3.86 -36.54
C ASN A 2 -53.63 3.91 -35.29
N ARG A 3 -52.87 2.84 -35.06
CA ARG A 3 -51.85 2.75 -34.00
C ARG A 3 -50.58 3.40 -34.54
N LYS A 4 -50.21 4.58 -34.02
CA LYS A 4 -48.88 5.17 -34.26
C LYS A 4 -47.90 4.44 -33.35
N GLU A 5 -46.95 3.72 -33.93
CA GLU A 5 -45.77 3.21 -33.23
C GLU A 5 -44.84 4.40 -32.94
N GLY A 6 -44.61 4.67 -31.66
CA GLY A 6 -43.59 5.61 -31.22
C GLY A 6 -42.24 4.91 -31.25
N THR A 7 -41.39 5.30 -32.20
CA THR A 7 -39.95 5.03 -32.13
C THR A 7 -39.37 5.89 -31.01
N GLU A 8 -39.05 5.27 -29.87
CA GLU A 8 -38.21 5.89 -28.84
C GLU A 8 -36.80 6.06 -29.40
N ASP A 9 -36.46 7.31 -29.66
CA ASP A 9 -35.12 7.78 -29.94
C ASP A 9 -34.21 7.46 -28.75
N ARG A 10 -33.37 6.43 -28.89
CA ARG A 10 -32.24 6.19 -27.98
C ARG A 10 -31.12 7.17 -28.32
N SER A 11 -31.41 8.46 -28.17
CA SER A 11 -30.38 9.50 -28.17
C SER A 11 -29.48 9.27 -26.97
N GLY A 12 -28.21 9.01 -27.23
CA GLY A 12 -27.27 8.45 -26.28
C GLY A 12 -27.15 9.22 -24.96
N CYS A 13 -27.14 8.47 -23.86
CA CYS A 13 -26.47 8.90 -22.65
C CYS A 13 -24.98 9.01 -22.99
N GLN A 14 -24.54 10.18 -23.44
CA GLN A 14 -23.14 10.51 -23.41
C GLN A 14 -22.75 10.55 -21.93
N GLU A 15 -22.04 9.51 -21.50
CA GLU A 15 -21.29 9.54 -20.25
C GLU A 15 -20.41 10.77 -20.32
N LYS A 16 -20.74 11.79 -19.52
CA LYS A 16 -19.88 12.95 -19.37
C LYS A 16 -18.61 12.43 -18.72
N GLU A 17 -17.51 12.42 -19.46
CA GLU A 17 -16.17 12.20 -18.92
C GLU A 17 -15.99 13.19 -17.76
N LYS A 18 -16.05 12.66 -16.53
CA LYS A 18 -15.66 13.41 -15.34
C LYS A 18 -14.16 13.69 -15.44
N PRO A 19 -13.69 14.83 -14.88
CA PRO A 19 -12.26 15.11 -14.88
C PRO A 19 -11.50 13.93 -14.31
N GLU A 20 -10.46 13.51 -15.03
CA GLU A 20 -9.55 12.48 -14.59
C GLU A 20 -8.90 12.95 -13.28
N TYR A 21 -9.15 12.25 -12.18
CA TYR A 21 -8.47 12.54 -10.92
C TYR A 21 -6.99 12.10 -11.03
N GLU A 22 -6.11 12.83 -10.35
CA GLU A 22 -4.68 12.53 -10.31
C GLU A 22 -4.23 12.31 -8.87
N LEU A 23 -3.61 11.15 -8.60
CA LEU A 23 -2.96 10.88 -7.33
C LEU A 23 -1.56 11.47 -7.33
N LYS A 24 -1.24 12.29 -6.32
CA LYS A 24 0.14 12.75 -6.14
C LYS A 24 1.03 11.58 -5.72
N MET A 25 1.84 11.08 -6.65
CA MET A 25 2.71 9.93 -6.49
C MET A 25 4.07 10.16 -7.16
N GLN A 26 5.05 9.33 -6.80
CA GLN A 26 6.39 9.31 -7.38
C GLN A 26 6.59 7.99 -8.14
N PRO A 27 6.49 7.98 -9.48
CA PRO A 27 6.72 6.76 -10.26
C PRO A 27 8.21 6.40 -10.24
N TYR A 28 8.52 5.15 -9.91
CA TYR A 28 9.88 4.62 -9.93
C TYR A 28 9.90 3.11 -10.18
N ASP A 29 10.65 2.68 -11.19
CA ASP A 29 10.87 1.26 -11.55
C ASP A 29 9.57 0.41 -11.63
N GLY A 30 8.56 0.97 -12.30
CA GLY A 30 7.26 0.32 -12.56
C GLY A 30 6.25 0.39 -11.41
N PHE A 31 6.51 1.21 -10.40
CA PHE A 31 5.71 1.31 -9.18
C PHE A 31 5.43 2.77 -8.81
N ASN A 32 4.29 3.04 -8.17
CA ASN A 32 3.89 4.39 -7.75
C ASN A 32 4.02 4.55 -6.24
N TYR A 33 4.97 5.36 -5.79
CA TYR A 33 5.26 5.56 -4.37
C TYR A 33 4.60 6.83 -3.82
N PRO A 34 4.34 6.89 -2.50
CA PRO A 34 3.78 8.09 -1.88
C PRO A 34 4.77 9.25 -1.94
N VAL A 35 4.27 10.48 -2.08
CA VAL A 35 5.11 11.70 -2.05
C VAL A 35 5.85 11.92 -0.73
N GLN A 36 5.38 11.28 0.34
CA GLN A 36 6.02 11.30 1.66
C GLN A 36 7.36 10.55 1.68
N MET A 37 7.58 9.60 0.77
CA MET A 37 8.85 8.90 0.63
C MET A 37 9.84 9.84 -0.09
N HIS A 38 10.60 10.63 0.69
CA HIS A 38 11.57 11.57 0.15
C HIS A 38 12.62 10.85 -0.72
N ASN A 39 12.78 11.30 -1.97
CA ASN A 39 13.71 10.71 -2.95
C ASN A 39 13.66 9.17 -2.96
N VAL A 40 12.62 8.63 -3.61
CA VAL A 40 12.35 7.20 -3.70
C VAL A 40 13.58 6.38 -4.09
N ALA A 41 14.38 6.85 -5.04
CA ALA A 41 15.56 6.13 -5.51
C ALA A 41 16.61 5.94 -4.40
N ASP A 42 16.90 7.00 -3.65
CA ASP A 42 17.87 6.94 -2.56
C ASP A 42 17.32 6.17 -1.36
N HIS A 43 16.04 6.34 -1.03
CA HIS A 43 15.43 5.59 0.06
C HIS A 43 15.41 4.08 -0.21
N LEU A 44 15.07 3.65 -1.44
CA LEU A 44 15.12 2.24 -1.83
C LEU A 44 16.56 1.67 -1.82
N ARG A 45 17.57 2.47 -2.18
CA ARG A 45 18.99 2.07 -2.03
C ARG A 45 19.35 1.88 -0.57
N ASN A 46 18.98 2.81 0.29
CA ASN A 46 19.24 2.72 1.73
C ASN A 46 18.54 1.52 2.37
N ILE A 47 17.30 1.22 1.96
CA ILE A 47 16.58 0.00 2.37
C ILE A 47 17.38 -1.24 1.98
N ARG A 48 17.90 -1.30 0.75
CA ARG A 48 18.67 -2.46 0.26
C ARG A 48 19.97 -2.69 1.03
N ASP A 49 20.61 -1.61 1.47
CA ASP A 49 21.90 -1.61 2.17
C ASP A 49 21.78 -1.60 3.71
N MET A 50 20.55 -1.57 4.25
CA MET A 50 20.32 -1.50 5.69
C MET A 50 20.93 -2.70 6.44
N THR A 51 21.30 -2.47 7.70
CA THR A 51 21.85 -3.53 8.54
C THR A 51 20.73 -4.41 9.06
N LEU A 52 20.78 -5.71 8.74
CA LEU A 52 19.88 -6.72 9.30
C LEU A 52 20.42 -7.27 10.62
N ARG A 53 19.51 -7.58 11.54
CA ARG A 53 19.77 -8.32 12.78
C ARG A 53 19.12 -9.70 12.68
N ASP A 54 19.72 -10.69 13.32
CA ASP A 54 19.26 -12.08 13.25
C ASP A 54 17.86 -12.29 13.86
N ASP A 55 17.38 -11.34 14.67
CA ASP A 55 16.07 -11.35 15.31
C ASP A 55 15.06 -10.38 14.68
N ASP A 56 15.38 -9.79 13.53
CA ASP A 56 14.45 -8.95 12.77
C ASP A 56 13.26 -9.76 12.26
N ILE A 57 12.09 -9.11 12.25
CA ILE A 57 10.85 -9.64 11.70
C ILE A 57 10.30 -8.63 10.71
N PHE A 58 10.28 -9.00 9.43
CA PHE A 58 9.67 -8.21 8.38
C PHE A 58 8.20 -8.59 8.23
N ILE A 59 7.33 -7.60 8.22
CA ILE A 59 5.94 -7.72 7.81
C ILE A 59 5.79 -6.99 6.50
N THR A 60 5.57 -7.76 5.43
CA THR A 60 5.42 -7.25 4.07
C THR A 60 4.02 -7.54 3.55
N SER A 61 3.43 -6.59 2.84
CA SER A 61 2.13 -6.78 2.20
C SER A 61 1.92 -5.72 1.13
N TYR A 62 0.93 -5.92 0.26
CA TYR A 62 0.36 -4.78 -0.47
C TYR A 62 -0.41 -3.85 0.50
N PRO A 63 -0.47 -2.53 0.27
CA PRO A 63 -1.23 -1.61 1.10
C PRO A 63 -2.65 -2.10 1.39
N LYS A 64 -3.12 -1.86 2.61
CA LYS A 64 -4.49 -2.17 3.05
C LYS A 64 -4.85 -3.67 3.12
N SER A 65 -3.86 -4.54 3.06
CA SER A 65 -4.04 -5.99 3.22
C SER A 65 -4.15 -6.48 4.67
N GLY A 66 -4.18 -5.58 5.66
CA GLY A 66 -4.32 -5.94 7.09
C GLY A 66 -3.02 -5.84 7.91
N THR A 67 -2.07 -5.04 7.46
CA THR A 67 -0.72 -4.91 8.05
C THR A 67 -0.73 -4.47 9.52
N HIS A 68 -1.59 -3.52 9.90
CA HIS A 68 -1.75 -3.13 11.30
C HIS A 68 -2.23 -4.30 12.18
N TRP A 69 -3.12 -5.14 11.67
CA TRP A 69 -3.66 -6.26 12.43
C TRP A 69 -2.59 -7.32 12.70
N ILE A 70 -1.86 -7.74 11.66
CA ILE A 70 -0.78 -8.73 11.83
C ILE A 70 0.38 -8.18 12.67
N ASN A 71 0.69 -6.88 12.56
CA ASN A 71 1.71 -6.26 13.41
C ASN A 71 1.37 -6.42 14.90
N GLU A 72 0.12 -6.14 15.29
CA GLU A 72 -0.29 -6.26 16.69
C GLU A 72 -0.29 -7.71 17.15
N VAL A 73 -0.69 -8.66 16.30
CA VAL A 73 -0.60 -10.09 16.59
C VAL A 73 0.85 -10.49 16.86
N VAL A 74 1.79 -10.11 15.99
CA VAL A 74 3.22 -10.40 16.17
C VAL A 74 3.73 -9.75 17.45
N TYR A 75 3.36 -8.50 17.72
CA TYR A 75 3.75 -7.81 18.94
C TYR A 75 3.27 -8.56 20.19
N MET A 76 1.99 -8.96 20.25
CA MET A 76 1.43 -9.72 21.38
C MET A 76 2.11 -11.08 21.56
N LEU A 77 2.45 -11.77 20.47
CA LEU A 77 3.19 -13.03 20.53
C LEU A 77 4.60 -12.86 21.11
N LEU A 78 5.30 -11.78 20.76
CA LEU A 78 6.64 -11.50 21.29
C LEU A 78 6.60 -11.09 22.77
N GLN A 79 5.56 -10.37 23.20
CA GLN A 79 5.40 -10.00 24.61
C GLN A 79 4.85 -11.14 25.48
N GLY A 80 4.22 -12.15 24.88
CA GLY A 80 3.56 -13.24 25.61
C GLY A 80 2.26 -12.84 26.31
N HIS A 81 1.66 -11.69 25.95
CA HIS A 81 0.38 -11.25 26.49
C HIS A 81 -0.42 -10.43 25.47
N ALA A 82 -1.75 -10.50 25.56
CA ALA A 82 -2.69 -9.86 24.63
C ALA A 82 -2.95 -8.37 24.99
N SER A 83 -1.90 -7.55 24.98
CA SER A 83 -2.02 -6.10 25.18
C SER A 83 -1.77 -5.36 23.87
N TYR A 84 -2.65 -4.42 23.56
CA TYR A 84 -2.57 -3.61 22.35
C TYR A 84 -1.56 -2.47 22.52
N CYS A 85 -0.63 -2.30 21.57
CA CYS A 85 0.55 -1.45 21.79
C CYS A 85 0.74 -0.30 20.79
N ARG A 86 0.11 -0.34 19.61
CA ARG A 86 0.18 0.73 18.58
C ARG A 86 1.60 1.17 18.23
N LYS A 87 2.57 0.26 18.33
CA LYS A 87 3.95 0.50 17.90
C LYS A 87 4.12 -0.04 16.50
N HIS A 88 4.56 0.82 15.61
CA HIS A 88 4.82 0.50 14.21
C HIS A 88 6.16 1.11 13.82
N CYS A 89 6.94 0.39 13.03
CA CYS A 89 8.13 0.90 12.37
C CYS A 89 7.89 0.75 10.88
N TRP A 90 7.51 1.84 10.23
CA TRP A 90 7.16 1.85 8.81
C TRP A 90 8.38 2.22 7.97
N LEU A 91 9.03 1.21 7.41
CA LEU A 91 10.25 1.37 6.62
C LEU A 91 10.05 2.28 5.40
N ASP A 92 8.82 2.37 4.89
CA ASP A 92 8.48 3.12 3.67
C ASP A 92 8.49 4.65 3.88
N VAL A 93 8.30 5.11 5.13
CA VAL A 93 8.14 6.53 5.46
C VAL A 93 9.09 7.01 6.55
N GLU A 94 9.60 6.12 7.39
CA GLU A 94 10.61 6.42 8.40
C GLU A 94 12.01 6.40 7.79
N SER A 95 12.94 7.20 8.33
CA SER A 95 14.34 7.09 7.95
C SER A 95 14.93 5.75 8.37
N ILE A 96 15.93 5.27 7.61
CA ILE A 96 16.67 4.06 7.99
C ILE A 96 17.28 4.19 9.38
N ASP A 97 17.78 5.37 9.75
CA ASP A 97 18.32 5.64 11.09
C ASP A 97 17.29 5.39 12.21
N THR A 98 16.01 5.71 11.98
CA THR A 98 14.94 5.43 12.96
C THR A 98 14.79 3.92 13.16
N THR A 99 14.81 3.16 12.06
CA THR A 99 14.72 1.69 12.08
C THR A 99 15.97 1.06 12.71
N ASP A 100 17.15 1.62 12.45
CA ASP A 100 18.43 1.13 12.97
C ASP A 100 18.63 1.44 14.46
N ASN A 101 18.01 2.49 14.98
CA ASN A 101 18.02 2.81 16.41
C ASN A 101 16.91 2.11 17.21
N ALA A 102 15.96 1.42 16.55
CA ALA A 102 14.91 0.69 17.24
C ALA A 102 15.48 -0.51 18.05
N PRO A 103 14.92 -0.81 19.24
CA PRO A 103 15.34 -1.95 20.04
C PRO A 103 15.01 -3.28 19.37
N SER A 104 15.84 -4.29 19.62
CA SER A 104 15.61 -5.67 19.19
C SER A 104 14.61 -6.40 20.09
N PRO A 105 13.77 -7.32 19.57
CA PRO A 105 13.61 -7.63 18.14
C PRO A 105 12.84 -6.52 17.41
N ARG A 106 13.26 -6.17 16.19
CA ARG A 106 12.59 -5.15 15.38
C ARG A 106 11.46 -5.77 14.57
N ILE A 107 10.26 -5.20 14.67
CA ILE A 107 9.15 -5.51 13.76
C ILE A 107 9.13 -4.42 12.69
N ILE A 108 9.60 -4.75 11.50
CA ILE A 108 9.78 -3.83 10.39
C ILE A 108 8.63 -4.03 9.40
N ILE A 109 7.86 -2.98 9.15
CA ILE A 109 6.70 -3.03 8.25
C ILE A 109 7.05 -2.34 6.93
N THR A 110 6.71 -2.97 5.80
CA THR A 110 6.97 -2.39 4.48
C THR A 110 6.00 -2.87 3.40
N HIS A 111 5.64 -1.97 2.49
CA HIS A 111 4.96 -2.25 1.23
C HIS A 111 5.91 -2.30 0.03
N VAL A 112 7.20 -1.99 0.26
CA VAL A 112 8.22 -2.01 -0.78
C VAL A 112 8.33 -3.41 -1.39
N PRO A 113 8.29 -3.52 -2.74
CA PRO A 113 8.44 -4.80 -3.42
C PRO A 113 9.74 -5.51 -3.03
N ILE A 114 9.68 -6.84 -2.91
CA ILE A 114 10.80 -7.68 -2.44
C ILE A 114 12.12 -7.46 -3.20
N LYS A 115 12.06 -7.04 -4.48
CA LYS A 115 13.23 -6.72 -5.30
C LYS A 115 14.11 -5.60 -4.73
N TRP A 116 13.55 -4.74 -3.90
CA TRP A 116 14.23 -3.61 -3.27
C TRP A 116 14.61 -3.86 -1.81
N LEU A 117 14.11 -4.93 -1.20
CA LEU A 117 14.49 -5.30 0.16
C LEU A 117 15.92 -5.89 0.18
N PRO A 118 16.60 -5.89 1.34
CA PRO A 118 17.92 -6.49 1.46
C PRO A 118 17.94 -7.93 0.93
N TRP A 119 18.83 -8.19 -0.03
CA TRP A 119 19.02 -9.53 -0.59
C TRP A 119 19.37 -10.57 0.49
N ARG A 120 19.98 -10.14 1.59
CA ARG A 120 20.34 -10.98 2.75
C ARG A 120 19.13 -11.55 3.49
N LEU A 121 17.91 -11.06 3.26
CA LEU A 121 16.69 -11.68 3.79
C LEU A 121 16.58 -13.15 3.37
N SER A 122 17.12 -13.53 2.20
CA SER A 122 17.11 -14.92 1.74
C SER A 122 18.18 -15.81 2.38
N GLN A 123 19.08 -15.28 3.22
CA GLN A 123 20.17 -16.03 3.86
C GLN A 123 19.76 -16.70 5.19
N GLY A 124 18.48 -16.59 5.59
CA GLY A 124 17.83 -17.57 6.46
C GLY A 124 17.85 -17.30 7.97
N ARG A 125 18.25 -16.11 8.43
CA ARG A 125 18.16 -15.75 9.86
C ARG A 125 16.99 -14.83 10.19
N VAL A 126 16.70 -13.88 9.31
CA VAL A 126 15.57 -12.95 9.43
C VAL A 126 14.25 -13.65 9.10
N LYS A 127 13.18 -13.31 9.84
CA LYS A 127 11.83 -13.83 9.58
C LYS A 127 11.06 -12.86 8.69
N VAL A 128 10.36 -13.39 7.70
CA VAL A 128 9.50 -12.60 6.80
C VAL A 128 8.08 -13.14 6.85
N ILE A 129 7.13 -12.27 7.17
CA ILE A 129 5.70 -12.55 7.18
C ILE A 129 5.09 -11.75 6.04
N TYR A 130 4.59 -12.44 5.02
CA TYR A 130 3.84 -11.81 3.94
C TYR A 130 2.33 -11.92 4.19
N MET A 131 1.64 -10.79 4.24
CA MET A 131 0.18 -10.74 4.40
C MET A 131 -0.49 -10.44 3.05
N THR A 132 -1.49 -11.25 2.71
CA THR A 132 -2.32 -11.05 1.51
C THR A 132 -3.78 -10.98 1.89
N ARG A 133 -4.57 -10.30 1.06
CA ARG A 133 -6.02 -10.17 1.20
C ARG A 133 -6.66 -10.23 -0.18
N ASN A 134 -7.91 -10.66 -0.25
CA ASN A 134 -8.67 -10.69 -1.50
C ASN A 134 -8.63 -9.29 -2.18
N PRO A 135 -8.20 -9.18 -3.44
CA PRO A 135 -8.04 -7.89 -4.11
C PRO A 135 -9.35 -7.08 -4.20
N LYS A 136 -10.52 -7.76 -4.20
CA LYS A 136 -11.83 -7.09 -4.16
C LYS A 136 -12.07 -6.33 -2.85
N ASP A 137 -11.56 -6.84 -1.73
CA ASP A 137 -11.63 -6.13 -0.45
C ASP A 137 -10.54 -5.07 -0.33
N VAL A 138 -9.36 -5.35 -0.89
CA VAL A 138 -8.23 -4.42 -0.90
C VAL A 138 -8.59 -3.16 -1.65
N VAL A 139 -9.16 -3.24 -2.85
CA VAL A 139 -9.50 -2.06 -3.67
C VAL A 139 -10.48 -1.13 -2.95
N VAL A 140 -11.46 -1.68 -2.23
CA VAL A 140 -12.41 -0.89 -1.42
C VAL A 140 -11.69 -0.20 -0.27
N SER A 141 -10.81 -0.91 0.44
CA SER A 141 -10.05 -0.33 1.56
C SER A 141 -9.02 0.70 1.09
N HIS A 142 -8.40 0.47 -0.07
CA HIS A 142 -7.45 1.35 -0.72
C HIS A 142 -8.12 2.65 -1.16
N TYR A 143 -9.29 2.58 -1.78
CA TYR A 143 -10.09 3.77 -2.09
C TYR A 143 -10.36 4.63 -0.85
N ASN A 144 -10.90 4.01 0.21
CA ASN A 144 -11.20 4.74 1.44
C ASN A 144 -9.95 5.33 2.08
N PHE A 145 -8.81 4.64 2.02
CA PHE A 145 -7.56 5.16 2.55
C PHE A 145 -7.06 6.37 1.76
N VAL A 146 -7.01 6.26 0.44
CA VAL A 146 -6.56 7.33 -0.46
C VAL A 146 -7.47 8.56 -0.33
N ALA A 147 -8.79 8.39 -0.36
CA ALA A 147 -9.76 9.47 -0.23
C ALA A 147 -9.69 10.22 1.11
N ASN A 148 -9.22 9.55 2.18
CA ASN A 148 -9.06 10.18 3.49
C ASN A 148 -7.61 10.61 3.78
N MET A 149 -6.66 10.32 2.88
CA MET A 149 -5.26 10.69 3.06
C MET A 149 -4.98 12.01 2.36
N ALA A 150 -4.90 13.10 3.15
CA ALA A 150 -4.71 14.47 2.64
C ALA A 150 -3.52 14.63 1.67
N ALA A 151 -2.44 13.86 1.88
CA ALA A 151 -1.25 13.90 1.04
C ALA A 151 -1.50 13.46 -0.42
N THR A 152 -2.54 12.67 -0.69
CA THR A 152 -2.86 12.20 -2.05
C THR A 152 -3.51 13.27 -2.91
N ALA A 153 -4.13 14.29 -2.28
CA ALA A 153 -5.00 15.26 -2.93
C ALA A 153 -6.11 14.63 -3.80
N PHE A 154 -6.52 13.40 -3.49
CA PHE A 154 -7.51 12.67 -4.27
C PHE A 154 -8.92 13.24 -4.08
N ASP A 155 -9.58 13.53 -5.21
CA ASP A 155 -10.96 14.00 -5.29
C ASP A 155 -11.87 13.07 -6.12
N GLY A 156 -11.37 11.88 -6.46
CA GLY A 156 -12.10 10.90 -7.27
C GLY A 156 -13.18 10.14 -6.51
N GLU A 157 -14.04 9.44 -7.26
CA GLU A 157 -15.10 8.57 -6.73
C GLU A 157 -14.75 7.09 -6.87
N PHE A 158 -15.36 6.24 -6.06
CA PHE A 158 -15.24 4.78 -6.20
C PHE A 158 -16.10 4.31 -7.38
N ASN A 159 -15.47 4.12 -8.54
CA ASN A 159 -16.12 3.71 -9.78
C ASN A 159 -15.24 2.74 -10.60
N TYR A 160 -15.71 2.35 -11.79
CA TYR A 160 -14.95 1.44 -12.67
C TYR A 160 -13.58 1.99 -13.06
N SER A 161 -13.46 3.30 -13.32
CA SER A 161 -12.16 3.92 -13.62
C SER A 161 -11.15 3.74 -12.48
N TYR A 162 -11.60 3.88 -11.22
CA TYR A 162 -10.75 3.62 -10.06
C TYR A 162 -10.32 2.15 -9.97
N ILE A 163 -11.26 1.24 -10.17
CA ILE A 163 -10.99 -0.19 -10.16
C ILE A 163 -10.00 -0.56 -11.28
N ASP A 164 -10.18 -0.02 -12.49
CA ASP A 164 -9.30 -0.29 -13.62
C ASP A 164 -7.88 0.23 -13.37
N LYS A 165 -7.72 1.47 -12.87
CA LYS A 165 -6.42 2.00 -12.45
C LYS A 165 -5.78 1.12 -11.37
N PHE A 166 -6.55 0.66 -10.38
CA PHE A 166 -6.06 -0.27 -9.37
C PHE A 166 -5.58 -1.61 -9.98
N LEU A 167 -6.36 -2.19 -10.89
CA LEU A 167 -6.04 -3.47 -11.54
C LEU A 167 -4.83 -3.38 -12.49
N ASN A 168 -4.63 -2.22 -13.12
CA ASN A 168 -3.47 -1.96 -13.98
C ASN A 168 -2.17 -1.69 -13.21
N GLY A 169 -2.25 -1.59 -11.88
CA GLY A 169 -1.08 -1.29 -11.04
C GLY A 169 -0.78 0.21 -10.92
N ASP A 170 -1.69 1.07 -11.36
CA ASP A 170 -1.57 2.53 -11.25
C ASP A 170 -1.91 3.04 -9.84
N GLY A 171 -2.29 2.14 -8.92
CA GLY A 171 -2.50 2.44 -7.51
C GLY A 171 -1.20 2.77 -6.76
N MET A 172 -1.35 3.45 -5.63
CA MET A 172 -0.25 3.77 -4.73
C MET A 172 0.24 2.52 -3.97
N LEU A 173 1.56 2.35 -3.89
CA LEU A 173 2.24 1.39 -3.03
C LEU A 173 2.54 1.92 -1.62
#